data_AF-R6QJJ6-F1
#
_entry.id   AF-R6QJJ6-F1
#
_cell.length_a   1.000
_cell.length_b   1.000
_cell.length_c   1.000
_cell.angle_alpha   90.00
_cell.angle_beta   90.00
_cell.angle_gamma   90.00
#
_symmetry.space_group_name_H-M   'P 1'
#
loop_
_entity.id
_entity.type
_entity.pdbx_description
1 polymer ?
#
loop_
_entity_poly.entity_id
_entity_poly.type
_entity_poly.pdbx_seq_one_letter_code
_entity_poly.pdbx_strand_id
1 'polypeptide(L)' 'MADYEKYYKESIEVLTKYITDTRIIPTEKEWNKIAVKNNYLTGPSISYASGIKFPELCKKIYKETKQKKEK' A
#
# COMPACT_ATOMS: atom_id res chain seq x y z
N MET A 1 16.41 -15.89 -1.36
CA MET A 1 15.08 -15.37 -0.97
C MET A 1 15.31 -14.06 -0.22
N ALA A 2 15.45 -12.94 -0.92
CA ALA A 2 15.73 -11.63 -0.30
C ALA A 2 15.05 -10.47 -1.06
N ASP A 3 14.79 -10.67 -2.35
CA ASP A 3 14.24 -9.63 -3.22
C ASP A 3 12.76 -9.33 -2.92
N TYR A 4 11.96 -10.37 -2.61
CA TYR A 4 10.50 -10.22 -2.46
C TYR A 4 10.11 -9.35 -1.25
N GLU A 5 10.79 -9.50 -0.11
CA GLU A 5 10.53 -8.71 1.10
C GLU A 5 10.86 -7.24 0.90
N LYS A 6 11.93 -6.98 0.13
CA LYS A 6 12.34 -5.63 -0.23
C LYS A 6 11.28 -4.96 -1.09
N TYR A 7 10.85 -5.60 -2.18
CA TYR A 7 9.78 -5.07 -3.04
C TYR A 7 8.47 -4.87 -2.27
N TYR A 8 8.12 -5.80 -1.39
CA TYR A 8 6.93 -5.67 -0.55
C TYR A 8 7.03 -4.46 0.38
N LYS A 9 8.15 -4.31 1.09
CA LYS A 9 8.37 -3.19 2.02
C LYS A 9 8.35 -1.84 1.30
N GLU A 10 9.03 -1.73 0.16
CA GLU A 10 9.02 -0.50 -0.66
C GLU A 10 7.61 -0.17 -1.15
N SER A 11 6.87 -1.16 -1.65
CA SER A 11 5.50 -0.97 -2.14
C SER A 11 4.55 -0.50 -1.03
N ILE A 12 4.63 -1.11 0.16
CA ILE A 12 3.82 -0.73 1.32
C ILE A 12 4.20 0.66 1.83
N GLU A 13 5.49 1.02 1.83
CA GLU A 13 5.92 2.36 2.26
C GLU A 13 5.38 3.45 1.33
N VAL A 14 5.47 3.23 0.01
CA VAL A 14 4.94 4.16 -0.99
C VAL A 14 3.43 4.25 -0.92
N LEU A 15 2.73 3.11 -0.79
CA LEU A 15 1.27 3.09 -0.58
C LEU A 15 0.86 3.85 0.67
N THR A 16 1.61 3.67 1.76
CA THR A 16 1.37 4.37 3.03
C THR A 16 1.59 5.88 2.89
N LYS A 17 2.68 6.29 2.25
CA LYS A 17 2.95 7.71 1.95
C LYS A 17 1.86 8.30 1.08
N TYR A 18 1.43 7.60 0.03
CA TYR A 18 0.35 8.04 -0.85
C TYR A 18 -0.95 8.27 -0.08
N ILE A 19 -1.38 7.30 0.75
CA ILE A 19 -2.59 7.42 1.58
C ILE A 19 -2.45 8.54 2.62
N THR A 20 -1.26 8.72 3.19
CA THR A 20 -1.01 9.74 4.22
C THR A 20 -1.04 11.16 3.64
N ASP A 21 -0.43 11.34 2.47
CA ASP A 21 -0.30 12.64 1.79
C ASP A 21 -1.64 13.07 1.18
N THR A 22 -2.26 12.17 0.41
CA THR A 22 -3.55 12.45 -0.26
C THR A 22 -4.75 12.36 0.67
N ARG A 23 -4.63 11.67 1.82
CA ARG A 23 -5.75 11.28 2.71
C ARG A 23 -6.88 10.54 1.99
N ILE A 24 -6.57 9.89 0.87
CA ILE A 24 -7.53 9.16 0.04
C ILE A 24 -7.11 7.69 0.01
N ILE A 25 -8.11 6.80 0.05
CA ILE A 25 -7.90 5.37 -0.17
C ILE A 25 -7.90 5.13 -1.69
N PRO A 26 -6.77 4.77 -2.31
CA PRO A 26 -6.72 4.54 -3.75
C PRO A 26 -7.52 3.29 -4.12
N THR A 27 -8.09 3.30 -5.31
CA THR A 27 -8.63 2.07 -5.91
C THR A 27 -7.49 1.15 -6.36
N GLU A 28 -7.74 -0.16 -6.47
CA GLU A 28 -6.76 -1.11 -7.00
C GLU A 28 -6.24 -0.69 -8.37
N LYS A 29 -7.11 -0.14 -9.23
CA LYS A 29 -6.74 0.31 -10.57
C LYS A 29 -5.78 1.50 -10.54
N GLU A 30 -6.00 2.46 -9.65
CA GLU A 30 -5.11 3.61 -9.47
C GLU A 30 -3.76 3.19 -8.92
N TRP A 31 -3.77 2.37 -7.86
CA TRP A 31 -2.54 1.84 -7.29
C TRP A 31 -1.76 1.03 -8.32
N ASN A 32 -2.40 0.14 -9.07
CA ASN A 32 -1.75 -0.68 -10.08
C ASN A 32 -1.07 0.15 -11.17
N LYS A 33 -1.65 1.29 -11.57
CA LYS A 33 -0.99 2.21 -12.52
C LYS A 33 0.31 2.76 -11.94
N ILE A 34 0.30 3.20 -10.68
CA ILE A 34 1.49 3.72 -9.99
C ILE A 34 2.51 2.61 -9.80
N ALA A 35 2.06 1.43 -9.39
CA ALA A 35 2.89 0.29 -9.10
C ALA A 35 3.62 -0.21 -10.35
N VAL A 36 2.90 -0.42 -11.47
CA VAL A 36 3.52 -0.85 -12.73
C VAL A 36 4.51 0.20 -13.25
N LYS A 37 4.18 1.49 -13.16
CA LYS A 37 5.06 2.57 -13.65
C LYS A 37 6.37 2.65 -12.87
N ASN A 38 6.35 2.33 -11.58
CA ASN A 38 7.51 2.48 -10.68
C ASN A 38 8.07 1.13 -10.21
N ASN A 39 7.64 0.02 -10.82
CA ASN A 39 8.07 -1.34 -10.52
C ASN A 39 7.81 -1.79 -9.05
N TYR A 40 6.65 -1.42 -8.51
CA TYR A 40 6.14 -1.88 -7.21
C TYR A 40 5.15 -3.04 -7.35
N LEU A 41 4.83 -3.68 -6.23
CA LEU A 41 3.81 -4.73 -6.16
C LEU A 41 2.41 -4.16 -6.40
N THR A 42 1.69 -4.80 -7.31
CA THR A 42 0.27 -4.51 -7.57
C THR A 42 -0.61 -4.89 -6.40
N GLY A 43 -1.85 -4.38 -6.36
CA GLY A 43 -2.82 -4.71 -5.33
C GLY A 43 -3.00 -6.22 -5.12
N PRO A 44 -3.19 -7.03 -6.18
CA PRO A 44 -3.24 -8.48 -6.07
C PRO A 44 -1.98 -9.11 -5.46
N SER A 45 -0.79 -8.64 -5.86
CA SER A 45 0.48 -9.14 -5.33
C SER A 45 0.66 -8.81 -3.84
N ILE A 46 0.32 -7.58 -3.45
CA ILE A 46 0.31 -7.15 -2.05
C ILE A 46 -0.71 -7.97 -1.25
N SER A 47 -1.88 -8.23 -1.81
CA SER A 47 -2.91 -9.03 -1.16
C SER A 47 -2.50 -10.46 -0.94
N TYR A 48 -1.86 -11.05 -1.94
CA TYR A 48 -1.30 -12.39 -1.83
C TYR A 48 -0.21 -12.45 -0.75
N ALA A 49 0.71 -11.49 -0.75
CA ALA A 49 1.82 -11.44 0.21
C ALA A 49 1.37 -11.16 1.65
N SER A 50 0.35 -10.31 1.84
CA SER A 50 -0.15 -9.94 3.17
C SER A 50 -1.24 -10.87 3.72
N GLY A 51 -1.88 -11.66 2.85
CA GLY A 51 -3.09 -12.42 3.19
C GLY A 51 -4.34 -11.55 3.39
N ILE A 52 -4.28 -10.26 3.04
CA ILE A 52 -5.36 -9.28 3.27
C ILE A 52 -5.80 -8.67 1.93
N LYS A 53 -7.12 -8.49 1.73
CA LYS A 53 -7.63 -7.80 0.54
C LYS A 53 -7.10 -6.36 0.47
N PHE A 54 -6.65 -5.93 -0.70
CA PHE A 54 -6.06 -4.61 -0.93
C PHE A 54 -6.89 -3.44 -0.37
N PRO A 55 -8.22 -3.36 -0.59
CA PRO A 55 -9.03 -2.29 0.00
C PRO A 55 -9.05 -2.33 1.54
N GLU A 56 -8.97 -3.51 2.16
CA GLU A 56 -8.90 -3.62 3.62
C GLU A 56 -7.54 -3.20 4.17
N LEU A 57 -6.47 -3.57 3.47
CA LEU A 57 -5.13 -3.11 3.78
C LEU A 57 -5.04 -1.58 3.74
N CYS A 58 -5.56 -0.95 2.67
CA CYS A 58 -5.56 0.50 2.55
C CYS A 58 -6.38 1.18 3.65
N LYS A 59 -7.54 0.61 4.03
CA LYS A 59 -8.32 1.10 5.17
C LYS A 59 -7.56 1.00 6.49
N LYS A 60 -6.81 -0.08 6.70
CA LYS A 60 -5.99 -0.26 7.90
C LYS A 60 -4.90 0.81 7.97
N ILE A 61 -4.16 1.01 6.88
CA ILE A 61 -3.14 2.06 6.75
C ILE A 61 -3.75 3.45 7.02
N TYR A 62 -4.92 3.75 6.45
CA TYR A 62 -5.61 5.02 6.67
C TYR A 62 -5.99 5.25 8.15
N LYS A 63 -6.47 4.20 8.83
CA LYS A 63 -6.79 4.28 10.27
C LYS A 63 -5.54 4.46 11.13
N GLU A 64 -4.44 3.77 10.80
CA GLU A 64 -3.18 3.88 11.55
C GLU A 64 -2.53 5.26 11.38
N THR A 65 -2.59 5.83 10.18
CA THR A 65 -2.05 7.16 9.89
C THR A 65 -2.87 8.27 10.55
N LYS A 66 -4.20 8.13 10.63
CA LYS A 66 -5.07 9.05 11.38
C LYS A 66 -4.75 9.05 12.88
N GLN A 67 -4.62 7.87 13.49
CA GLN A 67 -4.35 7.74 14.94
C GLN A 67 -2.97 8.26 15.37
N LYS A 68 -1.98 8.28 14.46
CA LYS A 68 -0.63 8.79 14.76
C LYS A 68 -0.52 10.33 14.82
N LYS A 69 -1.49 11.08 14.27
CA LYS A 69 -1.49 12.56 14.32
C LYS A 69 -2.21 13.14 15.54
N GLU A 70 -2.92 12.32 16.30
CA GLU A 70 -3.65 12.73 17.52
C GLU A 70 -2.87 12.41 18.82
N LYS A 71 -1.59 12.02 18.72
CA LYS A 71 -0.70 11.83 19.87
C LYS A 71 0.49 12.78 19.84
#